data_AF-A0A5B0G2P9-F1
#
_entry.id   AF-A0A5B0G2P9-F1
#
_cell.length_a   1.000
_cell.length_b   1.000
_cell.length_c   1.000
_cell.angle_alpha   90.00
_cell.angle_beta   90.00
_cell.angle_gamma   90.00
#
_symmetry.space_group_name_H-M   'P 1'
#
loop_
_entity.id
_entity.type
_entity.pdbx_description
1 polymer ?
#
loop_
_entity_poly.entity_id
_entity_poly.type
_entity_poly.pdbx_seq_one_letter_code
_entity_poly.pdbx_strand_id
1 'polypeptide(L)' 'MGPFFISDRGERWHVVFDGESLGSYSSPMQAADDLASGLTSSLPNGVDTSTLGIPKDLSKWERVPI' A
#
# COMPACT_ATOMS: atom_id res chain seq x y z
N MET A 1 0.79 -4.99 13.83
CA MET A 1 1.07 -4.41 12.51
C MET A 1 0.03 -3.32 12.29
N GLY A 2 0.45 -2.10 11.90
CA GLY A 2 -0.47 -0.98 11.68
C GLY A 2 -1.27 -1.12 10.38
N PRO A 3 -2.33 -0.33 10.18
CA PRO A 3 -3.05 -0.30 8.91
C PRO A 3 -2.16 0.20 7.78
N PHE A 4 -2.24 -0.47 6.62
CA PHE A 4 -1.65 0.05 5.37
C PHE A 4 -2.58 1.10 4.77
N PHE A 5 -2.00 2.16 4.22
CA PHE A 5 -2.75 3.19 3.50
C PHE A 5 -2.16 3.44 2.12
N ILE A 6 -3.01 3.81 1.17
CA ILE A 6 -2.59 4.33 -0.12
C ILE A 6 -2.87 5.83 -0.11
N SER A 7 -1.82 6.63 0.03
CA SER A 7 -1.90 8.09 0.10
C SER A 7 -1.65 8.70 -1.28
N ASP A 8 -2.54 9.59 -1.70
CA ASP A 8 -2.26 10.52 -2.78
C ASP A 8 -1.27 11.59 -2.28
N ARG A 9 -0.16 11.80 -3.02
CA ARG A 9 0.81 12.86 -2.75
C ARG A 9 0.99 13.79 -3.96
N GLY A 10 -0.08 13.94 -4.76
CA GLY A 10 -0.13 14.79 -5.94
C GLY A 10 0.14 13.99 -7.21
N GLU A 11 1.41 13.85 -7.58
CA GLU A 11 1.77 13.16 -8.84
C GLU A 11 1.92 11.65 -8.67
N ARG A 12 2.07 11.18 -7.42
CA ARG A 12 2.35 9.78 -7.12
C ARG A 12 1.55 9.31 -5.91
N TRP A 13 1.29 8.01 -5.92
CA TRP A 13 0.60 7.29 -4.87
C TRP A 13 1.62 6.56 -4.00
N HIS A 14 1.47 6.64 -2.69
CA HIS A 14 2.40 6.04 -1.75
C HIS A 14 1.68 5.02 -0.89
N VAL A 15 2.22 3.80 -0.84
CA VAL A 15 1.85 2.85 0.20
C VAL A 15 2.54 3.30 1.49
N VAL A 16 1.77 3.50 2.55
CA VAL A 16 2.26 3.95 3.85
C VAL A 16 1.97 2.88 4.91
N PHE A 17 2.98 2.55 5.70
CA PHE A 17 2.87 1.69 6.88
C PHE A 17 3.68 2.30 8.00
N ASP A 18 3.06 2.47 9.17
CA ASP A 18 3.72 3.06 10.35
C ASP A 18 4.40 4.43 10.09
N GLY A 19 3.78 5.24 9.21
CA GLY A 19 4.31 6.55 8.80
C GLY A 19 5.39 6.49 7.72
N GLU A 20 5.90 5.31 7.38
CA GLU A 20 6.92 5.13 6.35
C GLU A 20 6.30 4.82 4.98
N SER A 21 6.89 5.39 3.92
CA SER A 21 6.51 5.11 2.55
C SER A 21 7.20 3.85 2.04
N LEU A 22 6.44 2.82 1.69
CA LEU A 22 6.93 1.53 1.18
C LEU A 22 7.07 1.48 -0.35
N GLY A 23 6.74 2.56 -1.03
CA GLY A 23 6.82 2.65 -2.47
C GLY A 23 6.15 3.91 -3.00
N SER A 24 6.41 4.19 -4.27
CA SER A 24 5.83 5.34 -4.97
C SER A 24 5.39 4.92 -6.36
N TYR A 25 4.11 5.08 -6.66
CA TYR A 25 3.42 4.48 -7.78
C TYR A 25 2.75 5.55 -8.64
N SER A 26 2.58 5.27 -9.94
CA SER A 26 1.86 6.16 -10.86
C SER A 26 0.34 6.04 -10.72
N SER A 27 -0.16 4.98 -10.08
CA SER A 27 -1.59 4.76 -9.87
C SER A 27 -1.86 4.08 -8.51
N PRO A 28 -3.04 4.31 -7.91
CA PRO A 28 -3.43 3.63 -6.68
C PRO A 28 -3.69 2.13 -6.91
N MET A 29 -4.08 1.75 -8.14
CA MET A 29 -4.29 0.35 -8.51
C MET A 29 -2.98 -0.43 -8.45
N GLN A 30 -1.90 0.13 -9.00
CA GLN A 30 -0.58 -0.48 -8.91
C GLN A 30 -0.09 -0.58 -7.46
N ALA A 31 -0.32 0.47 -6.66
CA ALA A 31 0.02 0.47 -5.24
C ALA A 31 -0.69 -0.66 -4.47
N ALA A 32 -1.99 -0.86 -4.71
CA ALA A 32 -2.77 -1.92 -4.09
C ALA A 32 -2.33 -3.32 -4.53
N ASP A 33 -2.08 -3.51 -5.83
CA ASP A 33 -1.69 -4.81 -6.38
C ASP A 33 -0.30 -5.26 -5.88
N ASP A 34 0.67 -4.35 -5.91
CA ASP A 34 2.03 -4.63 -5.45
C ASP A 34 2.05 -4.90 -3.94
N LEU A 35 1.31 -4.11 -3.15
CA LEU A 35 1.16 -4.35 -1.72
C LEU A 35 0.51 -5.71 -1.41
N ALA A 36 -0.56 -6.06 -2.11
CA ALA A 36 -1.24 -7.34 -1.92
C ALA A 36 -0.43 -8.54 -2.44
N SER A 37 0.58 -8.31 -3.29
CA SER A 37 1.40 -9.36 -3.88
C SER A 37 2.78 -9.50 -3.23
N GLY A 38 3.10 -8.70 -2.21
CA GLY A 38 4.43 -8.73 -1.58
C GLY A 38 5.53 -8.04 -2.40
N LEU A 39 5.16 -7.24 -3.40
CA LEU A 39 6.09 -6.58 -4.32
C LEU A 39 6.42 -5.13 -3.92
N THR A 40 5.84 -4.62 -2.84
CA THR A 40 6.27 -3.36 -2.23
C THR A 40 7.74 -3.43 -1.81
N SER A 41 8.41 -2.27 -1.74
CA SER A 41 9.77 -2.24 -1.18
C SER A 41 9.72 -2.84 0.23
N SER A 42 10.62 -3.79 0.50
CA SER A 42 10.53 -4.67 1.66
C SER A 42 10.30 -3.88 2.94
N LEU A 43 9.30 -4.28 3.71
CA LEU A 43 9.14 -3.80 5.08
C LEU A 43 10.44 -4.06 5.87
N PRO A 44 10.86 -3.15 6.76
CA PRO A 44 12.14 -3.25 7.47
C PRO A 44 12.31 -4.52 8.33
N ASN A 45 11.24 -5.29 8.55
CA ASN A 45 11.21 -6.54 9.30
C ASN A 45 11.03 -7.80 8.43
N GLY A 46 11.08 -7.69 7.10
CA GLY A 46 10.95 -8.83 6.19
C GLY A 46 9.53 -9.44 6.13
N VAL A 47 8.50 -8.67 6.51
CA VAL A 47 7.11 -9.12 6.44
C VAL A 47 6.69 -9.29 4.98
N ASP A 48 6.23 -10.49 4.64
CA ASP A 48 5.62 -10.81 3.36
C ASP A 48 4.15 -10.41 3.36
N THR A 49 3.84 -9.28 2.74
CA THR A 49 2.49 -8.72 2.70
C THR A 49 1.51 -9.56 1.86
N SER A 50 2.00 -10.47 1.01
CA SER A 50 1.15 -11.38 0.24
C SER A 50 0.33 -12.33 1.12
N THR A 51 0.80 -12.57 2.34
CA THR A 51 0.15 -13.46 3.33
C THR A 51 -0.91 -12.76 4.18
N LEU A 52 -1.06 -11.44 4.05
CA LEU A 52 -1.88 -10.62 4.95
C LEU A 52 -3.34 -10.45 4.48
N GLY A 53 -3.71 -11.04 3.33
CA GLY A 53 -5.08 -10.96 2.81
C GLY A 53 -5.49 -9.56 2.33
N ILE A 54 -4.51 -8.71 1.98
CA ILE A 54 -4.76 -7.35 1.50
C ILE A 54 -5.48 -7.41 0.15
N PRO A 55 -6.59 -6.67 -0.02
CA PRO A 55 -7.32 -6.68 -1.28
C PRO A 55 -6.58 -5.92 -2.39
N LYS A 56 -6.41 -6.56 -3.55
CA LYS A 56 -5.94 -5.92 -4.79
C LYS A 56 -6.94 -4.91 -5.36
N ASP A 57 -8.22 -5.19 -5.15
CA ASP A 57 -9.34 -4.41 -5.69
C ASP A 57 -9.58 -3.16 -4.82
N LEU A 58 -9.35 -1.98 -5.40
CA LEU A 58 -9.55 -0.69 -4.74
C LEU A 58 -10.98 -0.46 -4.25
N SER A 59 -12.00 -1.11 -4.81
CA SER A 59 -13.37 -0.98 -4.33
C SER A 59 -13.57 -1.55 -2.92
N LYS A 60 -12.64 -2.40 -2.46
CA LYS A 60 -12.61 -2.97 -1.11
C LYS A 60 -11.84 -2.10 -0.12
N TRP A 61 -11.23 -1.02 -0.58
CA TRP A 61 -10.54 -0.06 0.26
C TRP A 61 -11.50 1.07 0.66
N GLU A 62 -11.44 1.46 1.92
CA GLU A 62 -12.18 2.61 2.41
C GLU A 62 -11.44 3.90 2.03
N ARG A 63 -12.16 4.85 1.43
CA ARG A 63 -11.62 6.18 1.16
C ARG A 63 -11.80 7.06 2.39
N VAL A 64 -10.71 7.32 3.09
CA VAL A 64 -10.70 8.20 4.26
C VAL A 64 -10.45 9.66 3.80
N PRO A 65 -11.30 10.64 4.18
CA PRO A 65 -11.00 12.05 3.96
C PRO A 65 -9.81 12.48 4.82
N ILE A 66 -8.89 13.22 4.20
CA ILE A 66 -7.72 13.86 4.85
C ILE A 66 -8.11 15.16 5.53
#